data_AF-A0A8T4ZPA9-F1
#
_entry.id   AF-A0A8T4ZPA9-F1
#
_cell.length_a   1.000
_cell.length_b   1.000
_cell.length_c   1.000
_cell.angle_alpha   90.00
_cell.angle_beta   90.00
_cell.angle_gamma   90.00
#
_symmetry.space_group_name_H-M   'P 1'
#
loop_
_entity.id
_entity.type
_entity.pdbx_description
1 polymer ?
#
loop_
_entity_poly.entity_id
_entity_poly.type
_entity_poly.pdbx_seq_one_letter_code
_entity_poly.pdbx_strand_id
1 'polypeptide(L)' 'MRMLILHIDYFNSIMTEGGQSGIVEDAPSKTTRVDDALLVLTSVEKQDENNPEDAAKKAVEEIPGSQNNSK' A
#
# COMPACT_ATOMS: atom_id res chain seq x y z
N MET A 1 -2.12 12.08 -2.01
CA MET A 1 -2.00 10.61 -1.93
C MET A 1 -3.36 10.00 -2.23
N ARG A 2 -3.42 8.96 -3.06
CA ARG A 2 -4.65 8.18 -3.30
C ARG A 2 -4.46 6.75 -2.80
N MET A 3 -5.49 6.20 -2.16
CA MET A 3 -5.49 4.85 -1.62
C MET A 3 -6.68 4.06 -2.16
N LEU A 4 -6.46 2.79 -2.45
CA LEU A 4 -7.49 1.78 -2.66
C LEU A 4 -7.33 0.72 -1.57
N ILE A 5 -8.36 0.55 -0.75
CA ILE A 5 -8.37 -0.35 0.39
C ILE A 5 -9.33 -1.50 0.10
N LEU A 6 -8.85 -2.73 0.20
CA LEU A 6 -9.61 -3.95 -0.10
C LEU A 6 -9.52 -4.91 1.08
N HIS A 7 -10.65 -5.38 1.60
CA HIS A 7 -10.68 -6.55 2.45
C HIS A 7 -10.68 -7.80 1.57
N ILE A 8 -9.70 -8.68 1.75
CA ILE A 8 -9.42 -9.79 0.83
C ILE A 8 -9.21 -11.09 1.59
N ASP A 9 -9.72 -12.18 1.05
CA ASP A 9 -9.44 -13.52 1.59
C ASP A 9 -7.98 -13.90 1.37
N TYR A 10 -7.40 -13.50 0.23
CA TYR A 10 -5.99 -13.67 -0.04
C TYR A 10 -5.44 -12.73 -1.11
N PHE A 11 -4.13 -12.47 -1.03
CA PHE A 11 -3.37 -11.79 -2.08
C PHE A 11 -2.04 -12.50 -2.30
N ASN A 12 -1.70 -12.71 -3.57
CA ASN A 12 -0.43 -13.27 -3.99
C ASN A 12 0.21 -12.36 -5.04
N SER A 13 1.46 -11.98 -4.82
CA SER A 13 2.26 -11.19 -5.75
C SER A 13 3.61 -11.84 -5.95
N ILE A 14 4.05 -11.90 -7.21
CA ILE A 14 5.36 -12.42 -7.60
C ILE A 14 6.08 -11.28 -8.30
N MET A 15 7.22 -10.87 -7.75
CA MET A 15 8.09 -9.88 -8.38
C MET A 15 8.67 -10.46 -9.66
N THR A 16 8.46 -9.74 -10.76
CA THR A 16 8.97 -10.11 -12.08
C THR A 16 10.21 -9.27 -12.41
N GLU A 17 10.16 -8.46 -13.46
CA GLU A 17 11.24 -7.59 -13.89
C GLU A 17 11.16 -6.25 -13.15
N GLY A 18 12.31 -5.56 -13.03
CA GLY A 18 12.36 -4.24 -12.43
C GLY A 18 11.49 -3.24 -13.18
N GLY A 19 10.74 -2.42 -12.45
CA GLY A 19 9.97 -1.32 -13.03
C GLY A 19 10.88 -0.26 -13.66
N GLN A 20 10.28 0.75 -14.31
CA GLN A 20 11.01 1.84 -14.97
C GLN A 20 11.67 2.83 -14.00
N SER A 21 11.54 2.62 -12.68
CA SER A 21 12.15 3.46 -11.67
C SER A 21 13.66 3.24 -11.63
N GLY A 22 14.44 4.32 -11.65
CA GLY A 22 15.89 4.27 -11.42
C GLY A 22 16.25 3.95 -9.96
N ILE A 23 15.26 3.91 -9.06
CA ILE A 23 15.39 3.53 -7.65
C ILE A 23 14.59 2.25 -7.45
N VAL A 24 15.28 1.17 -7.09
CA VAL A 24 14.71 -0.14 -6.76
C VAL A 24 15.14 -0.48 -5.35
N GLU A 25 14.17 -0.84 -4.49
CA GLU A 25 14.44 -1.33 -3.14
C GLU A 25 14.65 -2.85 -3.17
N ASP A 26 15.58 -3.33 -2.34
CA ASP A 26 15.78 -4.77 -2.15
C ASP A 26 14.59 -5.37 -1.39
N ALA A 27 13.80 -6.19 -2.08
CA ALA A 27 12.72 -6.91 -1.44
C ALA A 27 13.26 -8.15 -0.70
N PRO A 28 12.76 -8.45 0.52
CA PRO A 28 13.21 -9.60 1.30
C PRO A 28 12.81 -10.95 0.66
N SER A 29 11.82 -10.96 -0.23
CA SER A 29 11.34 -12.14 -0.94
C SER A 29 10.83 -11.77 -2.34
N LYS A 30 10.96 -12.70 -3.30
CA LYS A 30 10.36 -12.58 -4.64
C LYS A 30 8.85 -12.79 -4.64
N THR A 31 8.29 -13.37 -3.59
CA THR A 31 6.87 -13.70 -3.50
C THR A 31 6.30 -13.18 -2.19
N THR A 32 5.14 -12.53 -2.28
CA THR A 32 4.36 -12.04 -1.15
C THR A 32 3.01 -12.73 -1.17
N ARG A 33 2.71 -13.52 -0.13
CA ARG A 33 1.40 -14.13 0.11
C ARG A 33 0.89 -13.63 1.46
N VAL A 34 -0.35 -13.14 1.45
CA VAL A 34 -1.11 -12.82 2.66
C VAL A 34 -2.51 -13.42 2.53
N ASP A 35 -3.07 -13.86 3.65
CA ASP A 35 -4.42 -14.40 3.77
C ASP A 35 -5.18 -13.58 4.82
N ASP A 36 -6.49 -13.44 4.65
CA ASP A 36 -7.42 -12.67 5.51
C ASP A 36 -6.85 -11.30 5.95
N ALA A 37 -6.73 -10.40 4.97
CA ALA A 37 -5.98 -9.17 5.13
C ALA A 37 -6.70 -7.94 4.55
N LEU A 38 -6.26 -6.77 5.02
CA LEU A 38 -6.59 -5.49 4.41
C LEU A 38 -5.46 -5.08 3.46
N LEU A 39 -5.67 -5.23 2.16
CA LEU A 39 -4.71 -4.78 1.14
C LEU A 39 -4.90 -3.28 0.88
N VAL A 40 -3.82 -2.52 1.06
CA VAL A 40 -3.79 -1.08 0.78
C VAL A 40 -2.87 -0.83 -0.41
N LEU A 41 -3.44 -0.43 -1.55
CA LEU A 41 -2.70 0.01 -2.72
C LEU A 41 -2.64 1.53 -2.72
N THR A 42 -1.43 2.09 -2.70
CA THR A 42 -1.22 3.53 -2.54
C THR A 42 -0.50 4.11 -3.75
N SER A 43 -1.00 5.25 -4.22
CA SER A 43 -0.33 6.11 -5.19
C SER A 43 0.03 7.44 -4.52
N VAL A 44 1.32 7.66 -4.31
CA VAL A 44 1.85 8.92 -3.76
C VAL A 44 1.89 9.97 -4.89
N GLU A 45 1.38 11.16 -4.61
CA GLU A 45 1.25 12.24 -5.57
C GLU A 45 2.25 13.37 -5.28
N LYS A 46 2.53 14.22 -6.27
CA LYS A 46 3.51 15.31 -6.16
C LYS A 46 3.27 16.24 -4.97
N GLN A 47 2.02 16.49 -4.63
CA GLN A 47 1.63 17.34 -3.51
C GLN A 47 2.03 16.79 -2.13
N ASP A 48 2.19 15.47 -2.01
CA ASP A 48 2.54 14.81 -0.75
C ASP A 48 4.00 15.03 -0.37
N GLU A 49 4.86 15.39 -1.33
CA GLU A 49 6.27 15.71 -1.09
C GLU A 49 6.45 16.95 -0.19
N ASN A 50 5.46 17.85 -0.14
CA ASN A 50 5.53 19.07 0.65
C ASN A 50 5.52 18.79 2.16
N ASN A 51 4.88 17.70 2.59
CA ASN A 51 4.85 17.27 3.98
C ASN A 51 4.59 15.75 4.07
N PRO A 52 5.63 14.92 3.86
CA PRO A 52 5.47 13.47 3.79
C PRO A 52 5.04 12.84 5.11
N GLU A 53 5.44 13.42 6.25
CA GLU A 53 5.07 12.94 7.58
C GLU A 53 3.57 13.11 7.85
N ASP A 54 3.02 14.28 7.51
CA ASP A 54 1.58 14.55 7.64
C ASP A 54 0.74 13.69 6.69
N ALA A 55 1.21 13.50 5.45
CA ALA A 55 0.57 12.63 4.47
C ALA A 55 0.52 11.18 4.97
N ALA A 56 1.62 10.66 5.52
CA ALA A 56 1.69 9.32 6.09
C ALA A 56 0.79 9.19 7.33
N LYS A 57 0.78 10.19 8.21
CA LYS A 57 -0.05 10.19 9.41
C LYS A 57 -1.55 10.10 9.06
N LYS A 58 -2.01 10.94 8.11
CA LYS A 58 -3.40 10.91 7.63
C LYS A 58 -3.76 9.56 7.01
N ALA A 59 -2.85 8.97 6.24
CA ALA A 59 -3.09 7.65 5.66
C ALA A 59 -3.30 6.57 6.73
N VAL A 60 -2.51 6.59 7.82
CA VAL A 60 -2.66 5.65 8.94
C VAL A 60 -3.99 5.84 9.68
N GLU A 61 -4.44 7.08 9.84
CA GLU A 61 -5.72 7.38 10.51
C GLU A 61 -6.95 6.89 9.72
N GLU A 62 -6.87 6.80 8.39
CA GLU A 62 -7.98 6.33 7.53
C GLU A 62 -8.14 4.79 7.48
N ILE A 63 -7.05 4.03 7.75
CA ILE A 63 -7.05 2.57 7.66
C ILE A 63 -8.05 1.91 8.65
N PRO A 64 -8.11 2.30 9.94
CA PRO A 64 -9.09 1.75 10.89
C PRO A 64 -10.55 2.08 10.53
N GLY A 65 -10.81 3.26 9.97
CA GLY A 65 -12.15 3.68 9.56
C GLY A 65 -12.76 2.78 8.48
N SER A 66 -11.91 2.27 7.58
CA SER A 66 -12.32 1.37 6.50
C SER A 66 -12.67 -0.05 6.99
N GLN A 67 -12.00 -0.54 8.04
CA GLN A 67 -12.31 -1.84 8.64
C GLN A 67 -13.70 -1.89 9.28
N ASN A 68 -14.16 -0.78 9.87
CA ASN A 68 -15.45 -0.71 10.54
C ASN A 68 -16.65 -0.69 9.57
N ASN A 69 -16.45 -0.23 8.34
CA ASN A 69 -17.50 -0.16 7.31
C ASN A 69 -17.65 -1.45 6.50
N SER A 70 -16.75 -2.42 6.69
CA SER A 70 -16.74 -3.68 5.94
C SER A 70 -17.43 -4.83 6.71
N LYS A 71 -18.16 -4.51 7.79
CA LYS A 71 -18.97 -5.44 8.60
C LYS A 71 -20.47 -5.20 8.42
#